data_AF-A0A4Q5QZG7-F1
#
_entry.id   AF-A0A4Q5QZG7-F1
#
_cell.length_a   1.000
_cell.length_b   1.000
_cell.length_c   1.000
_cell.angle_alpha   90.00
_cell.angle_beta   90.00
_cell.angle_gamma   90.00
#
_symmetry.space_group_name_H-M   'P 1'
#
loop_
_entity.id
_entity.type
_entity.pdbx_description
1 polymer ?
#
loop_
_entity_poly.entity_id
_entity_poly.type
_entity_poly.pdbx_seq_one_letter_code
_entity_poly.pdbx_strand_id
1 'polypeptide(L)'
;MWVDDENIIYKSVVSPLDKQPTKPLAPTGPVIQESTGKMAASRTYQDLIKTPYDEALFEFYATTQLKKINTSGAQATGLGAPAIYGSWNLSPNKQYLLVRTINKPFSYLFPWSGFPHTMKVIDASTGSDIKMLAQNPSSEGQ
;
A
#
# COMPACT_ATOMS: atom_id res chain seq x y z
N MET A 1 1.62 11.07 -11.48
CA MET A 1 1.76 12.45 -10.97
C MET A 1 2.88 13.12 -11.74
N TRP A 2 2.63 14.28 -12.33
CA TRP A 2 3.67 15.12 -12.93
C TRP A 2 4.52 15.75 -11.81
N VAL A 3 5.83 15.67 -11.94
CA VAL A 3 6.81 16.34 -11.06
C VAL A 3 7.13 17.73 -11.63
N ASP A 4 7.28 17.79 -12.94
CA ASP A 4 7.51 18.96 -13.79
C ASP A 4 7.09 18.58 -15.22
N ASP A 5 7.40 19.41 -16.21
CA ASP A 5 6.98 19.21 -17.61
C ASP A 5 7.62 17.96 -18.26
N GLU A 6 8.70 17.45 -17.67
CA GLU A 6 9.50 16.36 -18.25
C GLU A 6 9.43 15.08 -17.43
N ASN A 7 9.04 15.12 -16.15
CA ASN A 7 9.17 13.99 -15.25
C ASN A 7 7.82 13.55 -14.68
N ILE A 8 7.58 12.23 -14.69
CA ILE A 8 6.38 11.59 -14.14
C ILE A 8 6.78 10.58 -13.08
N ILE A 9 6.06 10.60 -11.95
CA ILE A 9 6.07 9.52 -10.96
C ILE A 9 4.78 8.71 -11.06
N TYR A 10 4.91 7.39 -11.14
CA TYR A 10 3.80 6.46 -11.31
C TYR A 10 4.02 5.15 -10.55
N LYS A 11 2.94 4.39 -10.34
CA LYS A 11 2.99 3.03 -9.81
C LYS A 11 3.20 2.04 -10.95
N SER A 12 4.11 1.10 -10.75
CA SER A 12 4.32 -0.04 -11.64
C SER A 12 4.04 -1.35 -10.92
N VAL A 13 3.52 -2.34 -11.65
CA VAL A 13 3.37 -3.71 -11.15
C VAL A 13 4.75 -4.33 -10.94
N VAL A 14 4.88 -5.16 -9.90
CA VAL A 14 6.16 -5.81 -9.55
C VAL A 14 6.16 -7.31 -9.82
N SER A 15 4.99 -7.88 -10.05
CA SER A 15 4.80 -9.29 -10.36
C SER A 15 3.98 -9.43 -11.65
N PRO A 16 4.34 -10.37 -12.54
CA PRO A 16 3.52 -10.71 -13.69
C PRO A 16 2.22 -11.40 -13.25
N LEU A 17 1.16 -11.24 -14.03
CA LEU A 17 -0.20 -11.66 -13.67
C LEU A 17 -0.33 -13.19 -13.49
N ASP A 18 0.48 -13.97 -14.18
CA ASP A 18 0.52 -15.44 -14.09
C ASP A 18 0.99 -15.96 -12.71
N LYS A 19 1.62 -15.10 -11.90
CA LYS A 19 1.99 -15.40 -10.51
C LYS A 19 0.91 -15.08 -9.48
N GLN A 20 -0.30 -14.76 -9.92
CA GLN A 20 -1.42 -14.51 -9.01
C GLN A 20 -1.64 -15.72 -8.08
N PRO A 21 -1.92 -15.49 -6.78
CA PRO A 21 -2.31 -16.55 -5.86
C PRO A 21 -3.46 -17.41 -6.41
N THR A 22 -3.28 -18.72 -6.37
CA THR A 22 -4.31 -19.69 -6.74
C THR A 22 -5.29 -19.89 -5.60
N LYS A 23 -6.59 -19.93 -5.91
CA LYS A 23 -7.62 -20.18 -4.90
C LYS A 23 -7.44 -21.60 -4.35
N PRO A 24 -7.37 -21.77 -3.01
CA PRO A 24 -7.24 -23.10 -2.42
C PRO A 24 -8.53 -23.92 -2.66
N LEU A 25 -8.38 -25.23 -2.88
CA LEU A 25 -9.50 -26.15 -3.12
C LEU A 25 -10.38 -26.36 -1.88
N ALA A 26 -9.80 -26.17 -0.69
CA ALA A 26 -10.49 -26.20 0.59
C ALA A 26 -9.97 -25.06 1.49
N PRO A 27 -10.79 -24.54 2.41
CA PRO A 27 -10.31 -23.58 3.40
C PRO A 27 -9.15 -24.19 4.21
N THR A 28 -8.06 -23.45 4.35
CA THR A 28 -6.89 -23.88 5.17
C THR A 28 -7.18 -23.92 6.67
N GLY A 29 -8.29 -23.31 7.10
CA GLY A 29 -8.78 -23.29 8.48
C GLY A 29 -9.97 -22.33 8.60
N PRO A 30 -10.58 -22.23 9.80
CA PRO A 30 -11.58 -21.21 10.07
C PRO A 30 -10.96 -19.81 9.97
N VAL A 31 -11.76 -18.83 9.53
CA VAL A 31 -11.38 -17.41 9.62
C VAL A 31 -11.56 -17.01 11.08
N ILE A 32 -10.44 -16.85 11.80
CA ILE A 32 -10.46 -16.46 13.22
C ILE A 32 -10.58 -14.94 13.27
N GLN A 33 -11.65 -14.46 13.91
CA GLN A 33 -11.82 -13.05 14.26
C GLN A 33 -12.03 -12.95 15.76
N GLU A 34 -11.20 -12.15 16.43
CA GLU A 34 -11.37 -11.83 17.84
C GLU A 34 -11.99 -10.45 17.99
N SER A 35 -13.12 -10.37 18.69
CA SER A 35 -13.75 -9.10 19.07
C SER A 35 -13.32 -8.72 20.49
N THR A 36 -12.65 -7.58 20.67
CA THR A 36 -12.16 -7.11 21.99
C THR A 36 -13.25 -6.45 22.87
N GLY A 37 -14.52 -6.81 22.70
CA GLY A 37 -15.59 -6.49 23.67
C GLY A 37 -16.01 -5.01 23.78
N LYS A 38 -15.47 -4.10 22.95
CA LYS A 38 -15.92 -2.70 22.94
C LYS A 38 -17.18 -2.55 22.09
N MET A 39 -18.30 -2.18 22.72
CA MET A 39 -19.51 -1.74 22.03
C MET A 39 -19.24 -0.38 21.36
N ALA A 40 -19.03 -0.39 20.06
CA ALA A 40 -18.97 0.82 19.24
C ALA A 40 -19.85 0.61 17.99
N ALA A 41 -20.57 1.66 17.59
CA ALA A 41 -21.29 1.64 16.32
C ALA A 41 -20.27 1.59 15.17
N SER A 42 -20.12 0.42 14.55
CA SER A 42 -19.27 0.28 13.37
C SER A 42 -20.10 0.46 12.10
N ARG A 43 -19.50 1.08 11.08
CA ARG A 43 -20.11 1.14 9.75
C ARG A 43 -20.09 -0.25 9.15
N THR A 44 -21.18 -0.63 8.48
CA THR A 44 -21.16 -1.81 7.62
C THR A 44 -20.44 -1.46 6.33
N TYR A 45 -19.32 -2.13 6.08
CA TYR A 45 -18.59 -2.00 4.84
C TYR A 45 -18.87 -3.20 3.93
N GLN A 46 -19.06 -2.91 2.65
CA GLN A 46 -19.12 -3.94 1.61
C GLN A 46 -17.69 -4.23 1.14
N ASP A 47 -17.49 -5.41 0.53
CA ASP A 47 -16.24 -5.78 -0.13
C ASP A 47 -14.97 -5.81 0.74
N LEU A 48 -15.14 -6.16 2.02
CA LEU A 48 -14.02 -6.43 2.92
C LEU A 48 -13.26 -7.69 2.52
N ILE A 49 -11.99 -7.78 2.95
CA ILE A 49 -11.24 -9.04 2.97
C ILE A 49 -12.00 -10.02 3.85
N LYS A 50 -12.31 -11.21 3.32
CA LYS A 50 -13.10 -12.24 4.02
C LYS A 50 -12.29 -13.49 4.31
N THR A 51 -11.23 -13.72 3.56
CA THR A 51 -10.45 -14.96 3.64
C THR A 51 -8.95 -14.68 3.52
N PRO A 52 -8.08 -15.60 3.99
CA PRO A 52 -6.64 -15.53 3.75
C PRO A 52 -6.28 -15.51 2.25
N TYR A 53 -7.15 -16.08 1.41
CA TYR A 53 -6.98 -15.98 -0.05
C TYR A 53 -7.19 -14.55 -0.55
N ASP A 54 -8.20 -13.84 -0.03
CA ASP A 54 -8.44 -12.44 -0.37
C ASP A 54 -7.29 -11.55 0.12
N GLU A 55 -6.69 -11.84 1.28
CA GLU A 55 -5.46 -11.16 1.74
C GLU A 55 -4.32 -11.33 0.74
N ALA A 56 -4.08 -12.57 0.29
CA ALA A 56 -3.02 -12.86 -0.67
C ALA A 56 -3.28 -12.15 -2.01
N LEU A 57 -4.53 -12.14 -2.48
CA LEU A 57 -4.91 -11.39 -3.68
C LEU A 57 -4.72 -9.89 -3.50
N PHE A 58 -5.17 -9.33 -2.37
CA PHE A 58 -5.02 -7.92 -2.08
C PHE A 58 -3.54 -7.53 -2.06
N GLU A 59 -2.69 -8.28 -1.34
CA GLU A 59 -1.25 -8.03 -1.32
C GLU A 59 -0.64 -8.11 -2.72
N PHE A 60 -0.97 -9.15 -3.49
CA PHE A 60 -0.43 -9.35 -4.82
C PHE A 60 -0.77 -8.18 -5.76
N TYR A 61 -2.03 -7.76 -5.79
CA TYR A 61 -2.48 -6.70 -6.69
C TYR A 61 -2.14 -5.29 -6.20
N ALA A 62 -2.12 -5.06 -4.89
CA ALA A 62 -1.86 -3.75 -4.32
C ALA A 62 -0.36 -3.45 -4.17
N THR A 63 0.49 -4.49 -4.14
CA THR A 63 1.95 -4.30 -4.12
C THR A 63 2.42 -3.76 -5.45
N THR A 64 2.98 -2.56 -5.40
CA THR A 64 3.49 -1.83 -6.56
C THR A 64 4.86 -1.26 -6.22
N GLN A 65 5.59 -0.78 -7.22
CA GLN A 65 6.79 0.02 -7.01
C GLN A 65 6.57 1.40 -7.63
N LEU A 66 6.87 2.46 -6.86
CA LEU A 66 6.93 3.80 -7.42
C LEU A 66 8.12 3.89 -8.37
N LYS A 67 7.89 4.48 -9.54
CA LYS A 67 8.94 4.74 -10.54
C LYS A 67 8.87 6.19 -11.01
N LYS A 68 10.03 6.75 -11.33
CA LYS A 68 10.20 8.03 -12.01
C LYS A 68 10.69 7.80 -13.43
N ILE A 69 10.09 8.47 -14.39
CA ILE A 69 10.50 8.43 -15.79
C ILE A 69 10.52 9.84 -16.38
N ASN A 70 11.45 10.09 -17.30
CA ASN A 70 11.48 11.29 -18.12
C ASN A 70 10.70 11.05 -19.43
N THR A 71 9.93 12.03 -19.89
CA THR A 71 9.06 11.95 -21.08
C THR A 71 9.82 11.72 -22.38
N SER A 72 11.13 12.02 -22.42
CA SER A 72 12.01 11.69 -23.55
C SER A 72 12.24 10.18 -23.76
N GLY A 73 11.74 9.33 -22.86
CA GLY A 73 11.77 7.87 -23.01
C GLY A 73 13.00 7.20 -22.39
N ALA A 74 13.67 7.86 -21.46
CA ALA A 74 14.74 7.25 -20.67
C ALA A 74 14.23 6.08 -19.81
N GLN A 75 15.14 5.21 -19.36
CA GLN A 75 14.81 4.10 -18.47
C GLN A 75 14.20 4.62 -17.15
N ALA A 76 13.08 4.03 -16.73
CA ALA A 76 12.43 4.40 -15.48
C ALA A 76 13.25 3.97 -14.25
N THR A 77 13.45 4.88 -13.30
CA THR A 77 14.15 4.64 -12.04
C THR A 77 13.16 4.28 -10.94
N GLY A 78 13.44 3.22 -10.17
CA GLY A 78 12.65 2.86 -9.00
C GLY A 78 12.83 3.85 -7.85
N LEU A 79 11.74 4.25 -7.21
CA LEU A 79 11.73 5.10 -6.02
C LEU A 79 11.30 4.26 -4.80
N GLY A 80 12.27 3.96 -3.94
CA GLY A 80 12.06 3.09 -2.79
C GLY A 80 11.83 1.62 -3.18
N ALA A 81 11.52 0.81 -2.17
CA ALA A 81 11.24 -0.61 -2.33
C ALA A 81 9.77 -0.86 -2.71
N PRO A 82 9.46 -1.99 -3.40
CA PRO A 82 8.09 -2.44 -3.59
C PRO A 82 7.28 -2.45 -2.28
N ALA A 83 6.08 -1.88 -2.32
CA ALA A 83 5.18 -1.78 -1.17
C ALA A 83 3.72 -1.57 -1.63
N ILE A 84 2.79 -1.67 -0.69
CA ILE A 84 1.41 -1.26 -0.92
C ILE A 84 1.30 0.25 -0.68
N TYR A 85 1.52 1.05 -1.71
CA TYR A 85 1.47 2.51 -1.61
C TYR A 85 0.01 3.00 -1.54
N GLY A 86 -0.41 3.54 -0.40
CA GLY A 86 -1.73 4.13 -0.22
C GLY A 86 -1.84 5.53 -0.82
N SER A 87 -0.85 6.38 -0.53
CA SER A 87 -0.75 7.73 -1.10
C SER A 87 0.70 8.20 -1.14
N TRP A 88 0.99 9.19 -1.99
CA TRP A 88 2.26 9.90 -2.01
C TRP A 88 2.04 11.35 -2.45
N ASN A 89 2.80 12.28 -1.87
CA ASN A 89 2.72 13.70 -2.15
C ASN A 89 4.13 14.26 -2.34
N LEU A 90 4.32 15.05 -3.40
CA LEU A 90 5.60 15.72 -3.68
C LEU A 90 5.71 17.01 -2.85
N SER A 91 6.89 17.27 -2.31
CA SER A 91 7.17 18.54 -1.63
C SER A 91 7.12 19.72 -2.63
N PRO A 92 6.79 20.95 -2.18
CA PRO A 92 6.76 22.11 -3.08
C PRO A 92 8.08 22.39 -3.81
N ASN A 93 9.21 22.09 -3.16
CA ASN A 93 10.55 22.20 -3.73
C ASN A 93 10.99 20.96 -4.53
N LYS A 94 10.12 19.95 -4.67
CA LYS A 94 10.32 18.72 -5.47
C LYS A 94 11.47 17.81 -5.04
N GLN A 95 12.09 18.06 -3.89
CA GLN A 95 13.21 17.26 -3.38
C GLN A 95 12.76 16.01 -2.62
N TYR A 96 11.53 16.01 -2.08
CA TYR A 96 11.07 14.96 -1.18
C TYR A 96 9.68 14.46 -1.56
N LEU A 97 9.41 13.20 -1.22
CA LEU A 97 8.08 12.61 -1.27
C LEU A 97 7.65 12.23 0.15
N LEU A 98 6.47 12.70 0.55
CA LEU A 98 5.76 12.11 1.68
C LEU A 98 4.98 10.90 1.17
N VAL A 99 5.32 9.72 1.66
CA VAL A 99 4.76 8.44 1.21
C VAL A 99 4.04 7.75 2.36
N ARG A 100 2.82 7.26 2.09
CA ARG A 100 2.07 6.36 2.97
C ARG A 100 2.06 4.95 2.38
N THR A 101 2.64 3.99 3.09
CA THR A 101 2.58 2.56 2.73
C THR A 101 1.72 1.79 3.72
N ILE A 102 0.89 0.89 3.22
CA ILE A 102 0.06 -0.01 4.02
C ILE A 102 0.92 -1.18 4.50
N ASN A 103 0.72 -1.58 5.75
CA ASN A 103 1.39 -2.69 6.39
C ASN A 103 0.38 -3.78 6.77
N LYS A 104 0.88 -5.00 6.91
CA LYS A 104 0.15 -6.10 7.53
C LYS A 104 0.11 -5.93 9.06
N PRO A 105 -0.83 -6.59 9.77
CA PRO A 105 -1.94 -7.41 9.23
C PRO A 105 -3.03 -6.55 8.56
N PHE A 106 -3.74 -7.12 7.60
CA PHE A 106 -4.90 -6.46 6.98
C PHE A 106 -6.14 -6.64 7.84
N SER A 107 -7.03 -5.65 7.80
CA SER A 107 -8.29 -5.71 8.55
C SER A 107 -9.36 -6.45 7.77
N TYR A 108 -10.13 -7.26 8.49
CA TYR A 108 -11.35 -7.91 8.00
C TYR A 108 -12.62 -7.11 8.33
N LEU A 109 -12.45 -6.00 9.07
CA LEU A 109 -13.54 -5.17 9.61
C LEU A 109 -13.58 -3.77 8.98
N PHE A 110 -12.48 -3.33 8.37
CA PHE A 110 -12.32 -2.02 7.76
C PHE A 110 -11.85 -2.11 6.31
N PRO A 111 -12.16 -1.12 5.47
CA PRO A 111 -11.55 -1.00 4.16
C PRO A 111 -10.05 -0.66 4.27
N TRP A 112 -9.32 -0.78 3.18
CA TRP A 112 -7.87 -0.55 3.10
C TRP A 112 -7.38 0.77 3.72
N SER A 113 -8.23 1.81 3.73
CA SER A 113 -7.91 3.11 4.33
C SER A 113 -7.67 3.02 5.84
N GLY A 114 -8.28 2.05 6.51
CA GLY A 114 -8.13 1.79 7.95
C GLY A 114 -7.03 0.79 8.30
N PHE A 115 -6.31 0.24 7.32
CA PHE A 115 -5.24 -0.72 7.60
C PHE A 115 -4.04 -0.03 8.29
N PRO A 116 -3.21 -0.78 9.04
CA PRO A 116 -1.94 -0.29 9.55
C PRO A 116 -1.12 0.34 8.43
N HIS A 117 -0.41 1.43 8.73
CA HIS A 117 0.38 2.11 7.72
C HIS A 117 1.56 2.87 8.29
N THR A 118 2.58 3.05 7.45
CA THR A 118 3.78 3.82 7.76
C THR A 118 3.80 5.07 6.88
N MET A 119 4.15 6.22 7.47
CA MET A 119 4.39 7.46 6.76
C MET A 119 5.89 7.79 6.79
N LYS A 120 6.50 7.93 5.60
CA LYS A 120 7.92 8.26 5.45
C LYS A 120 8.11 9.45 4.53
N VAL A 121 9.17 10.21 4.78
CA VAL A 121 9.77 11.11 3.81
C VAL A 121 10.89 10.35 3.12
N ILE A 122 10.85 10.32 1.78
CA ILE A 122 11.92 9.76 0.95
C ILE A 122 12.44 10.83 0.00
N ASP A 123 13.66 10.66 -0.49
CA ASP A 123 14.24 11.49 -1.55
C ASP A 123 13.48 11.27 -2.88
N ALA A 124 13.08 12.34 -3.55
CA ALA A 124 12.26 12.25 -4.77
C ALA A 124 13.06 11.88 -6.03
N SER A 125 14.40 11.88 -5.97
CA SER A 125 15.31 11.50 -7.04
C SER A 125 15.79 10.06 -6.88
N THR A 126 16.29 9.71 -5.69
CA THR A 126 16.90 8.39 -5.42
C THR A 126 15.92 7.41 -4.80
N GLY A 127 14.84 7.88 -4.18
CA GLY A 127 13.92 7.05 -3.41
C GLY A 127 14.48 6.55 -2.08
N SER A 128 15.61 7.12 -1.62
CA SER A 128 16.22 6.78 -0.34
C SER A 128 15.36 7.25 0.83
N ASP A 129 15.24 6.42 1.87
CA ASP A 129 14.56 6.81 3.11
C ASP A 129 15.29 7.97 3.78
N ILE A 130 14.58 9.09 4.01
CA ILE A 130 15.11 10.26 4.73
C ILE A 130 14.67 10.23 6.18
N LYS A 131 13.37 9.99 6.41
CA LYS A 131 12.81 10.00 7.76
C LYS A 131 11.49 9.25 7.84
N MET A 132 11.31 8.45 8.90
CA MET A 132 9.99 7.95 9.27
C MET A 132 9.26 8.98 10.14
N LEU A 133 8.03 9.34 9.76
CA LEU A 133 7.23 10.32 10.49
C LEU A 133 6.24 9.66 11.45
N ALA A 134 5.63 8.56 11.02
CA ALA A 134 4.63 7.86 11.81
C ALA A 134 4.55 6.38 11.41
N GLN A 135 4.19 5.55 12.37
CA GLN A 135 3.73 4.19 12.16
C GLN A 135 2.42 4.04 12.93
N ASN A 136 1.32 3.96 12.19
CA ASN A 136 -0.01 3.99 12.74
C ASN A 136 -0.61 2.57 12.74
N PRO A 137 -1.24 2.16 13.84
CA PRO A 137 -1.94 0.87 13.90
C PRO A 137 -3.20 0.88 13.01
N SER A 138 -3.85 -0.28 12.92
CA SER A 138 -5.19 -0.42 12.33
C SER A 138 -6.19 0.49 13.05
N SER A 139 -7.17 1.00 12.31
CA SER A 139 -8.30 1.74 12.89
C SER A 139 -9.18 0.89 13.81
N GLU A 140 -9.03 -0.43 13.80
CA GLU A 140 -9.72 -1.34 14.74
C GLU A 140 -9.35 -1.11 16.21
N GLY A 141 -8.16 -0.57 16.47
CA GLY A 141 -7.68 -0.31 17.82
C GLY A 141 -8.06 1.06 18.40
N GLN A 142 -8.74 1.92 17.62
CA GLN A 142 -9.06 3.30 17.98
C GLN A 142 -10.47 3.46 18.57
#